data_AF-X0ZU31-F1
#
_entry.id   AF-X0ZU31-F1
#
_cell.length_a   1.000
_cell.length_b   1.000
_cell.length_c   1.000
_cell.angle_alpha   90.00
_cell.angle_beta   90.00
_cell.angle_gamma   90.00
#
_symmetry.space_group_name_H-M   'P 1'
#
loop_
_entity.id
_entity.type
_entity.pdbx_description
1 polymer ?
#
loop_
_entity_poly.entity_id
_entity_poly.type
_entity_poly.pdbx_seq_one_letter_code
_entity_poly.pdbx_strand_id
1 'polypeptide(L)'
;DDLAGSLDIDKSKTAKAIFIVASLIQGLETHDRFVFVIVRGDMELNETKLTNVLKAKEIRPALEDEIVAVGAVPGYASPIGLEDVLVVVDDAIPESPNLVSGANEEGYHYLNVNYGRDYQPEIIADIVIAEEGSQCPECQSPMSLNRGVEVGNIFKLGTRYSESMGANFLDQNGKTKPVIMGSYGIGSGRLMASIAEEHHDDFGLIWPLSVAPY
;
A
#
# COMPACT_ATOMS: atom_id res chain seq x y z
N ASP A 1 16.27 7.92 -10.59
CA ASP A 1 17.48 7.25 -11.12
C ASP A 1 18.77 8.07 -11.05
N ASP A 2 18.72 9.38 -10.78
CA ASP A 2 19.93 10.24 -10.81
C ASP A 2 20.85 10.10 -9.57
N LEU A 3 20.28 9.95 -8.36
CA LEU A 3 21.08 10.00 -7.12
C LEU A 3 22.02 8.80 -6.93
N ALA A 4 21.49 7.58 -6.98
CA ALA A 4 22.28 6.36 -6.76
C ALA A 4 23.41 6.21 -7.79
N GLY A 5 23.12 6.57 -9.06
CA GLY A 5 24.12 6.63 -10.12
C GLY A 5 25.20 7.69 -9.89
N SER A 6 24.83 8.88 -9.41
CA SER A 6 25.80 9.96 -9.12
C SER A 6 26.77 9.62 -7.98
N LEU A 7 26.34 8.78 -7.03
CA LEU A 7 27.11 8.39 -5.85
C LEU A 7 27.79 7.01 -6.00
N ASP A 8 27.59 6.32 -7.11
CA ASP A 8 28.09 4.95 -7.35
C ASP A 8 27.69 3.97 -6.22
N ILE A 9 26.42 4.03 -5.80
CA ILE A 9 25.85 3.16 -4.77
C ILE A 9 24.63 2.40 -5.28
N ASP A 10 24.32 1.29 -4.62
CA ASP A 10 23.10 0.54 -4.88
C ASP A 10 21.85 1.32 -4.42
N LYS A 11 20.72 1.14 -5.12
CA LYS A 11 19.44 1.77 -4.73
C LYS A 11 18.99 1.38 -3.32
N SER A 12 19.35 0.19 -2.85
CA SER A 12 19.12 -0.27 -1.48
C SER A 12 19.87 0.55 -0.42
N LYS A 13 20.82 1.41 -0.81
CA LYS A 13 21.53 2.35 0.06
C LYS A 13 20.91 3.74 0.09
N THR A 14 19.77 3.96 -0.55
CA THR A 14 19.05 5.24 -0.48
C THR A 14 17.72 5.07 0.26
N ALA A 15 17.21 6.16 0.82
CA ALA A 15 15.89 6.26 1.42
C ALA A 15 15.02 7.15 0.53
N LYS A 16 13.92 6.59 0.01
CA LYS A 16 12.95 7.29 -0.83
C LYS A 16 11.88 7.92 0.05
N ALA A 17 11.75 9.25 -0.02
CA ALA A 17 10.69 10.00 0.62
C ALA A 17 9.45 10.08 -0.29
N ILE A 18 8.28 9.79 0.27
CA ILE A 18 6.99 9.86 -0.41
C ILE A 18 6.05 10.68 0.48
N PHE A 19 5.34 11.64 -0.11
CA PHE A 19 4.49 12.57 0.64
C PHE A 19 3.03 12.26 0.38
N ILE A 20 2.30 11.99 1.45
CA ILE A 20 0.90 11.60 1.41
C ILE A 20 0.11 12.52 2.31
N VAL A 21 -1.10 12.88 1.89
CA VAL A 21 -2.12 13.42 2.79
C VAL A 21 -3.13 12.31 3.06
N ALA A 22 -3.31 12.00 4.34
CA ALA A 22 -4.23 10.98 4.80
C ALA A 22 -5.43 11.64 5.50
N SER A 23 -6.64 11.29 5.06
CA SER A 23 -7.88 11.73 5.70
C SER A 23 -8.24 10.77 6.81
N LEU A 24 -7.99 11.18 8.04
CA LEU A 24 -8.15 10.38 9.25
C LEU A 24 -9.49 10.68 9.92
N ILE A 25 -10.17 9.62 10.37
CA ILE A 25 -11.46 9.73 11.07
C ILE A 25 -11.19 9.79 12.58
N GLN A 26 -11.61 10.89 13.22
CA GLN A 26 -11.65 11.03 14.68
C GLN A 26 -13.09 11.34 15.11
N GLY A 27 -13.79 10.30 15.59
CA GLY A 27 -15.21 10.42 15.93
C GLY A 27 -16.08 10.63 14.68
N LEU A 28 -16.74 11.78 14.60
CA LEU A 28 -17.57 12.18 13.46
C LEU A 28 -16.84 13.11 12.49
N GLU A 29 -15.63 13.57 12.84
CA GLU A 29 -14.87 14.52 12.04
C GLU A 29 -13.79 13.80 11.24
N THR A 30 -13.58 14.29 10.00
CA THR A 30 -12.45 13.89 9.17
C THR A 30 -11.45 15.03 9.18
N HIS A 31 -10.20 14.73 9.48
CA HIS A 31 -9.11 15.70 9.39
C HIS A 31 -8.02 15.16 8.48
N ASP A 32 -7.45 16.05 7.69
CA ASP A 32 -6.34 15.72 6.82
C ASP A 32 -5.03 15.86 7.60
N ARG A 33 -4.14 14.89 7.44
CA ARG A 33 -2.82 14.89 8.06
C ARG A 33 -1.76 14.62 7.01
N PHE A 34 -0.71 15.44 7.01
CA PHE A 34 0.48 15.22 6.21
C PHE A 34 1.27 14.04 6.78
N VAL A 35 1.64 13.11 5.90
CA VAL A 35 2.35 11.88 6.21
C VAL A 35 3.62 11.82 5.36
N PHE A 36 4.76 11.81 6.04
CA PHE A 36 6.07 11.61 5.44
C PHE A 36 6.40 10.12 5.46
N VAL A 37 6.35 9.48 4.30
CA VAL A 37 6.55 8.04 4.16
C VAL A 37 7.98 7.77 3.67
N ILE A 38 8.66 6.81 4.30
CA ILE A 38 10.04 6.42 3.94
C ILE A 38 10.07 4.94 3.61
N VAL A 39 10.53 4.64 2.41
CA VAL A 39 10.82 3.27 1.95
C VAL A 39 12.26 3.21 1.46
N ARG A 40 12.84 2.01 1.39
CA ARG A 40 14.18 1.84 0.80
C ARG A 40 14.14 2.18 -0.69
N GLY A 41 15.24 2.71 -1.23
CA GLY A 41 15.28 3.30 -2.57
C GLY A 41 15.01 2.33 -3.73
N ASP A 42 15.23 1.05 -3.50
CA ASP A 42 14.92 -0.07 -4.40
C ASP A 42 13.50 -0.62 -4.24
N MET A 43 12.70 -0.10 -3.29
CA MET A 43 11.35 -0.58 -3.00
C MET A 43 10.29 0.44 -3.43
N GLU A 44 9.08 -0.06 -3.66
CA GLU A 44 7.91 0.76 -3.99
C GLU A 44 6.82 0.67 -2.93
N LEU A 45 6.15 1.80 -2.68
CA LEU A 45 5.10 1.91 -1.68
C LEU A 45 3.84 1.16 -2.13
N ASN A 46 3.28 0.38 -1.20
CA ASN A 46 1.94 -0.18 -1.29
C ASN A 46 0.95 0.73 -0.56
N GLU A 47 0.26 1.57 -1.32
CA GLU A 47 -0.75 2.51 -0.81
C GLU A 47 -1.88 1.85 -0.01
N THR A 48 -2.25 0.61 -0.36
CA THR A 48 -3.28 -0.14 0.38
C THR A 48 -2.78 -0.52 1.78
N LYS A 49 -1.54 -1.00 1.89
CA LYS A 49 -0.91 -1.29 3.20
C LYS A 49 -0.82 -0.02 4.04
N LEU A 50 -0.34 1.08 3.47
CA LEU A 50 -0.26 2.38 4.15
C LEU A 50 -1.63 2.86 4.65
N THR A 51 -2.65 2.82 3.80
CA THR A 51 -4.03 3.23 4.15
C THR A 51 -4.54 2.44 5.36
N ASN A 52 -4.31 1.12 5.36
CA ASN A 52 -4.72 0.24 6.45
C ASN A 52 -3.98 0.52 7.76
N VAL A 53 -2.66 0.75 7.68
CA VAL A 53 -1.81 1.08 8.83
C VAL A 53 -2.25 2.40 9.47
N LEU A 54 -2.51 3.42 8.64
CA LEU A 54 -2.99 4.73 9.09
C LEU A 54 -4.45 4.70 9.57
N LYS A 55 -5.20 3.64 9.25
CA LYS A 55 -6.67 3.58 9.39
C LYS A 55 -7.33 4.79 8.72
N ALA A 56 -6.77 5.21 7.60
CA ALA A 56 -7.25 6.35 6.85
C ALA A 56 -8.51 5.96 6.07
N LYS A 57 -9.42 6.92 5.90
CA LYS A 57 -10.56 6.75 5.00
C LYS A 57 -10.10 6.69 3.55
N GLU A 58 -9.18 7.57 3.21
CA GLU A 58 -8.53 7.70 1.92
C GLU A 58 -7.17 8.36 2.10
N ILE A 59 -6.31 8.18 1.10
CA ILE A 59 -5.02 8.85 0.99
C ILE A 59 -4.86 9.43 -0.41
N ARG A 60 -4.05 10.47 -0.52
CA ARG A 60 -3.66 11.06 -1.81
C ARG A 60 -2.20 11.54 -1.77
N PRO A 61 -1.54 11.68 -2.92
CA PRO A 61 -0.30 12.44 -3.00
C PRO A 61 -0.47 13.85 -2.42
N ALA A 62 0.53 14.31 -1.68
CA ALA A 62 0.59 15.70 -1.23
C ALA A 62 0.83 16.64 -2.40
N LEU A 63 0.24 17.82 -2.35
CA LEU A 63 0.51 18.92 -3.28
C LEU A 63 1.84 19.60 -2.90
N GLU A 64 2.44 20.29 -3.86
CA GLU A 64 3.75 20.93 -3.67
C GLU A 64 3.74 21.98 -2.57
N ASP A 65 2.67 22.77 -2.45
CA ASP A 65 2.49 23.76 -1.39
C ASP A 65 2.37 23.11 0.00
N GLU A 66 1.71 21.96 0.10
CA GLU A 66 1.65 21.18 1.34
C GLU A 66 3.01 20.62 1.75
N ILE A 67 3.83 20.19 0.79
CA ILE A 67 5.19 19.68 1.04
C ILE A 67 6.11 20.80 1.50
N VAL A 68 6.07 21.96 0.83
CA VAL A 68 6.88 23.13 1.21
C VAL A 68 6.45 23.71 2.55
N ALA A 69 5.15 23.67 2.87
CA ALA A 69 4.61 24.15 4.14
C ALA A 69 5.20 23.43 5.36
N VAL A 70 5.56 22.15 5.22
CA VAL A 70 6.21 21.37 6.29
C VAL A 70 7.73 21.50 6.29
N GLY A 71 8.32 22.26 5.35
CA GLY A 71 9.77 22.45 5.22
C GLY A 71 10.49 21.37 4.42
N ALA A 72 9.75 20.45 3.78
CA ALA A 72 10.34 19.45 2.91
C ALA A 72 10.57 20.00 1.50
N VAL A 73 11.61 19.51 0.84
CA VAL A 73 11.95 19.89 -0.54
C VAL A 73 11.80 18.67 -1.45
N PRO A 74 10.84 18.66 -2.40
CA PRO A 74 10.67 17.54 -3.33
C PRO A 74 11.99 17.15 -4.02
N GLY A 75 12.30 15.85 -4.04
CA GLY A 75 13.57 15.34 -4.57
C GLY A 75 14.77 15.43 -3.63
N TYR A 76 14.68 16.25 -2.56
CA TYR A 76 15.76 16.47 -1.59
C TYR A 76 15.26 16.36 -0.15
N ALA A 77 14.14 15.68 0.12
CA ALA A 77 13.58 15.65 1.46
C ALA A 77 14.08 14.51 2.35
N SER A 78 14.07 14.76 3.65
CA SER A 78 14.19 13.76 4.72
C SER A 78 13.33 14.16 5.92
N PRO A 79 13.03 13.23 6.85
CA PRO A 79 12.32 13.59 8.09
C PRO A 79 13.16 14.43 9.07
N ILE A 80 14.45 14.65 8.79
CA ILE A 80 15.38 15.28 9.72
C ILE A 80 15.08 16.78 9.80
N GLY A 81 14.68 17.25 10.98
CA GLY A 81 14.39 18.66 11.23
C GLY A 81 13.03 19.14 10.75
N LEU A 82 12.15 18.24 10.29
CA LEU A 82 10.76 18.56 10.02
C LEU A 82 9.94 18.51 11.32
N GLU A 83 9.02 19.47 11.48
CA GLU A 83 8.12 19.55 12.63
C GLU A 83 6.68 19.28 12.18
N ASP A 84 5.82 18.80 13.08
CA ASP A 84 4.39 18.54 12.85
C ASP A 84 4.04 17.59 11.66
N VAL A 85 4.97 16.72 11.26
CA VAL A 85 4.74 15.68 10.24
C VAL A 85 4.58 14.30 10.89
N LEU A 86 3.65 13.48 10.39
CA LEU A 86 3.60 12.07 10.76
C LEU A 86 4.62 11.29 9.93
N VAL A 87 5.67 10.77 10.54
CA VAL A 87 6.67 9.96 9.85
C VAL A 87 6.31 8.47 9.95
N VAL A 88 6.17 7.85 8.79
CA VAL A 88 5.91 6.41 8.65
C VAL A 88 7.06 5.80 7.87
N VAL A 89 7.65 4.72 8.38
CA VAL A 89 8.72 4.01 7.66
C VAL A 89 8.36 2.55 7.43
N ASP A 90 8.88 2.01 6.35
CA ASP A 90 8.85 0.58 6.10
C ASP A 90 9.70 -0.20 7.10
N ASP A 91 9.30 -1.44 7.40
CA ASP A 91 9.99 -2.30 8.36
C ASP A 91 11.38 -2.78 7.91
N ALA A 92 11.75 -2.58 6.64
CA ALA A 92 13.12 -2.76 6.17
C ALA A 92 14.08 -1.62 6.58
N ILE A 93 13.57 -0.44 6.95
CA ILE A 93 14.39 0.74 7.27
C ILE A 93 15.25 0.55 8.53
N PRO A 94 14.73 0.04 9.67
CA PRO A 94 15.55 -0.24 10.86
C PRO A 94 16.75 -1.16 10.60
N GLU A 95 16.64 -2.10 9.65
CA GLU A 95 17.69 -3.05 9.26
C GLU A 95 18.60 -2.51 8.14
N SER A 96 18.37 -1.27 7.69
CA SER A 96 19.10 -0.63 6.59
C SER A 96 19.91 0.56 7.12
N PRO A 97 21.12 0.33 7.68
CA PRO A 97 21.92 1.41 8.24
C PRO A 97 22.58 2.26 7.15
N ASN A 98 22.90 3.50 7.51
CA ASN A 98 23.68 4.44 6.70
C ASN A 98 23.08 4.75 5.31
N LEU A 99 21.78 4.98 5.25
CA LEU A 99 21.10 5.34 4.00
C LEU A 99 21.48 6.77 3.56
N VAL A 100 21.39 7.01 2.26
CA VAL A 100 21.42 8.35 1.67
C VAL A 100 19.99 8.88 1.59
N SER A 101 19.74 10.06 2.16
CA SER A 101 18.43 10.71 2.14
C SER A 101 18.59 12.20 1.82
N GLY A 102 17.53 12.88 1.42
CA GLY A 102 17.58 14.29 1.10
C GLY A 102 17.93 15.17 2.30
N ALA A 103 18.48 16.38 2.08
CA ALA A 103 18.87 17.27 3.18
C ALA A 103 17.79 18.27 3.64
N ASN A 104 16.59 18.23 3.05
CA ASN A 104 15.60 19.32 3.06
C ASN A 104 16.15 20.63 2.47
N GLU A 105 17.17 20.52 1.60
CA GLU A 105 17.79 21.64 0.89
C GLU A 105 18.04 21.23 -0.55
N GLU A 106 17.63 22.08 -1.49
CA GLU A 106 17.77 21.81 -2.91
C GLU A 106 19.24 21.56 -3.30
N GLY A 107 19.49 20.44 -3.97
CA GLY A 107 20.83 20.03 -4.39
C GLY A 107 21.62 19.23 -3.36
N TYR A 108 21.12 19.07 -2.12
CA TYR A 108 21.87 18.41 -1.04
C TYR A 108 21.20 17.14 -0.53
N HIS A 109 22.06 16.20 -0.13
CA HIS A 109 21.68 14.93 0.49
C HIS A 109 22.56 14.67 1.71
N TYR A 110 21.97 14.09 2.75
CA TYR A 110 22.72 13.52 3.85
C TYR A 110 23.26 12.14 3.47
N LEU A 111 24.50 11.89 3.86
CA LEU A 111 25.11 10.56 3.84
C LEU A 111 25.05 9.93 5.22
N ASN A 112 24.97 8.61 5.27
CA ASN A 112 24.98 7.83 6.51
C ASN A 112 23.84 8.18 7.46
N VAL A 113 22.64 8.39 6.93
CA VAL A 113 21.42 8.59 7.72
C VAL A 113 21.01 7.27 8.37
N ASN A 114 20.74 7.32 9.67
CA ASN A 114 20.33 6.17 10.46
C ASN A 114 19.02 6.48 11.20
N TYR A 115 18.03 5.62 10.97
CA TYR A 115 16.85 5.52 11.83
C TYR A 115 17.29 5.37 13.29
N GLY A 116 16.57 6.02 14.20
CA GLY A 116 16.83 5.97 15.64
C GLY A 116 17.88 6.98 16.13
N ARG A 117 18.89 7.29 15.31
CA ARG A 117 19.91 8.31 15.63
C ARG A 117 19.51 9.69 15.10
N ASP A 118 19.14 9.77 13.82
CA ASP A 118 18.95 11.05 13.12
C ASP A 118 17.48 11.48 13.07
N TYR A 119 16.55 10.52 13.12
CA TYR A 119 15.12 10.75 13.21
C TYR A 119 14.42 9.58 13.90
N GLN A 120 13.20 9.83 14.38
CA GLN A 120 12.35 8.85 15.05
C GLN A 120 10.97 8.88 14.37
N PRO A 121 10.54 7.78 13.72
CA PRO A 121 9.21 7.69 13.17
C PRO A 121 8.19 7.29 14.22
N GLU A 122 6.95 7.70 13.99
CA GLU A 122 5.83 7.34 14.84
C GLU A 122 5.29 5.95 14.49
N ILE A 123 5.45 5.51 13.24
CA ILE A 123 4.96 4.22 12.77
C ILE A 123 6.04 3.50 11.96
N ILE A 124 6.26 2.23 12.30
CA ILE A 124 7.01 1.27 11.50
C ILE A 124 6.05 0.16 11.11
N ALA A 125 5.94 -0.14 9.82
CA ALA A 125 5.06 -1.20 9.32
C ALA A 125 5.50 -1.70 7.94
N ASP A 126 5.11 -2.92 7.59
CA ASP A 126 5.19 -3.41 6.21
C ASP A 126 4.27 -2.55 5.32
N ILE A 127 4.88 -1.70 4.49
CA ILE A 127 4.17 -0.79 3.60
C ILE A 127 4.64 -0.90 2.16
N VAL A 128 5.53 -1.83 1.81
CA VAL A 128 6.05 -1.99 0.45
C VAL A 128 5.33 -3.05 -0.39
N ILE A 129 5.43 -2.92 -1.71
CA ILE A 129 4.96 -3.92 -2.67
C ILE A 129 5.91 -5.11 -2.65
N ALA A 130 5.37 -6.32 -2.61
CA ALA A 130 6.17 -7.53 -2.78
C ALA A 130 6.55 -7.70 -4.26
N GLU A 131 7.81 -8.04 -4.51
CA GLU A 131 8.37 -8.25 -5.85
C GLU A 131 8.63 -9.73 -6.13
N GLU A 132 8.91 -10.06 -7.40
CA GLU A 132 9.41 -11.38 -7.80
C GLU A 132 10.60 -11.80 -6.93
N GLY A 133 10.54 -12.99 -6.36
CA GLY A 133 11.58 -13.51 -5.47
C GLY A 133 11.52 -13.05 -4.02
N SER A 134 10.58 -12.15 -3.66
CA SER A 134 10.35 -11.76 -2.26
C SER A 134 10.04 -12.98 -1.39
N GLN A 135 10.45 -12.96 -0.14
CA GLN A 135 10.27 -14.09 0.77
C GLN A 135 8.80 -14.23 1.19
N CYS A 136 8.27 -15.45 1.10
CA CYS A 136 6.95 -15.76 1.63
C CYS A 136 6.94 -15.57 3.16
N PRO A 137 5.98 -14.81 3.74
CA PRO A 137 5.95 -14.57 5.18
C PRO A 137 5.76 -15.84 6.02
N GLU A 138 5.15 -16.89 5.44
CA GLU A 138 4.87 -18.15 6.14
C GLU A 138 6.03 -19.16 6.04
N CYS A 139 6.60 -19.35 4.84
CA CYS A 139 7.56 -20.43 4.57
C CYS A 139 8.93 -19.95 4.10
N GLN A 140 9.14 -18.63 3.95
CA GLN A 140 10.40 -18.00 3.54
C GLN A 140 10.91 -18.39 2.15
N SER A 141 10.13 -19.18 1.39
CA SER A 141 10.47 -19.52 0.01
C SER A 141 10.25 -18.30 -0.91
N PRO A 142 11.03 -18.15 -2.00
CA PRO A 142 10.84 -17.07 -2.97
C PRO A 142 9.45 -17.15 -3.60
N MET A 143 8.72 -16.03 -3.63
CA MET A 143 7.43 -15.90 -4.29
C MET A 143 7.61 -15.65 -5.79
N SER A 144 6.68 -16.15 -6.60
CA SER A 144 6.60 -15.84 -8.03
C SER A 144 5.43 -14.91 -8.33
N LEU A 145 5.65 -13.97 -9.23
CA LEU A 145 4.68 -12.97 -9.67
C LEU A 145 4.12 -13.39 -11.03
N ASN A 146 2.83 -13.68 -11.05
CA ASN A 146 2.09 -14.03 -12.26
C ASN A 146 0.98 -13.00 -12.49
N ARG A 147 0.67 -12.74 -13.76
CA ARG A 147 -0.47 -11.91 -14.13
C ARG A 147 -1.74 -12.76 -14.09
N GLY A 148 -2.81 -12.19 -13.57
CA GLY A 148 -4.11 -12.86 -13.50
C GLY A 148 -5.24 -11.87 -13.68
N VAL A 149 -6.36 -12.37 -14.18
CA VAL A 149 -7.61 -11.61 -14.26
C VAL A 149 -8.50 -12.05 -13.10
N GLU A 150 -8.91 -11.12 -12.25
CA GLU A 150 -9.85 -11.41 -11.16
C GLU A 150 -11.24 -11.71 -11.75
N VAL A 151 -11.62 -12.99 -11.81
CA VAL A 151 -12.92 -13.44 -12.34
C VAL A 151 -13.99 -13.60 -11.25
N GLY A 152 -13.58 -13.57 -9.98
CA GLY A 152 -14.49 -13.65 -8.85
C GLY A 152 -13.80 -13.29 -7.55
N ASN A 153 -14.61 -12.96 -6.55
CA ASN A 153 -14.14 -12.53 -5.24
C ASN A 153 -15.12 -12.95 -4.14
N ILE A 154 -14.58 -13.22 -2.95
CA ILE A 154 -15.35 -13.60 -1.77
C ILE A 154 -14.98 -12.69 -0.60
N PHE A 155 -15.98 -12.15 0.07
CA PHE A 155 -15.77 -11.20 1.17
C PHE A 155 -16.46 -11.68 2.45
N LYS A 156 -15.74 -11.62 3.56
CA LYS A 156 -16.33 -11.67 4.90
C LYS A 156 -16.75 -10.24 5.26
N LEU A 157 -18.04 -9.94 5.09
CA LEU A 157 -18.57 -8.60 5.36
C LEU A 157 -18.79 -8.34 6.86
N GLY A 158 -18.84 -9.40 7.66
CA GLY A 158 -19.10 -9.31 9.09
C GLY A 158 -20.48 -8.70 9.33
N THR A 159 -20.55 -7.68 10.18
CA THR A 159 -21.81 -7.01 10.55
C THR A 159 -21.98 -5.63 9.90
N ARG A 160 -21.06 -5.23 9.01
CA ARG A 160 -21.00 -3.87 8.43
C ARG A 160 -22.34 -3.38 7.87
N TYR A 161 -23.04 -4.22 7.12
CA TYR A 161 -24.33 -3.87 6.52
C TYR A 161 -25.52 -4.16 7.43
N SER A 162 -25.46 -5.26 8.19
CA SER A 162 -26.56 -5.65 9.07
C SER A 162 -26.75 -4.67 10.22
N GLU A 163 -25.67 -4.10 10.77
CA GLU A 163 -25.73 -3.02 11.74
C GLU A 163 -26.35 -1.75 11.15
N SER A 164 -25.89 -1.31 9.97
CA SER A 164 -26.39 -0.08 9.35
C SER A 164 -27.84 -0.17 8.87
N MET A 165 -28.29 -1.38 8.47
CA MET A 165 -29.63 -1.62 7.94
C MET A 165 -30.62 -2.17 8.99
N GLY A 166 -30.16 -2.46 10.21
CA GLY A 166 -30.98 -3.07 11.26
C GLY A 166 -31.39 -4.53 10.99
N ALA A 167 -30.61 -5.26 10.19
CA ALA A 167 -30.88 -6.67 9.89
C ALA A 167 -30.43 -7.57 11.05
N ASN A 168 -31.36 -7.84 11.97
CA ASN A 168 -31.10 -8.56 13.21
C ASN A 168 -31.86 -9.90 13.29
N PHE A 169 -31.36 -10.81 14.11
CA PHE A 169 -32.02 -12.07 14.49
C PHE A 169 -31.98 -12.26 16.01
N LEU A 170 -32.83 -13.16 16.54
CA LEU A 170 -32.80 -13.57 17.94
C LEU A 170 -31.92 -14.81 18.08
N ASP A 171 -30.89 -14.75 18.93
CA ASP A 171 -30.05 -15.92 19.18
C ASP A 171 -30.74 -16.94 20.11
N GLN A 172 -30.07 -18.08 20.33
CA GLN A 172 -30.55 -19.16 21.19
C GLN A 172 -30.84 -18.76 22.64
N ASN A 173 -30.33 -17.61 23.10
CA ASN A 173 -30.55 -17.08 24.44
C ASN A 173 -31.60 -15.96 24.47
N GLY A 174 -32.28 -15.69 23.35
CA GLY A 174 -33.23 -14.59 23.27
C GLY A 174 -32.58 -13.21 23.09
N LYS A 175 -31.31 -13.12 22.69
CA LYS A 175 -30.63 -11.84 22.48
C LYS A 175 -30.65 -11.43 21.02
N THR A 176 -31.04 -10.18 20.76
CA THR A 176 -30.97 -9.57 19.42
C THR A 176 -29.52 -9.39 19.01
N LYS A 177 -29.15 -9.92 17.84
CA LYS A 177 -27.82 -9.78 17.24
C LYS A 177 -27.91 -9.43 15.76
N PRO A 178 -26.98 -8.62 15.21
CA PRO A 178 -26.88 -8.40 13.78
C PRO A 178 -26.49 -9.69 13.06
N VAL A 179 -27.00 -9.87 11.85
CA VAL A 179 -26.64 -11.02 11.00
C VAL A 179 -25.18 -10.90 10.54
N ILE A 180 -24.39 -11.97 10.67
CA ILE A 180 -23.05 -12.04 10.09
C ILE A 180 -23.18 -12.37 8.60
N MET A 181 -22.57 -11.55 7.74
CA MET A 181 -22.74 -11.63 6.30
C MET A 181 -21.45 -12.03 5.57
N GLY A 182 -21.64 -12.76 4.47
CA GLY A 182 -20.63 -13.00 3.45
C GLY A 182 -21.18 -12.59 2.08
N SER A 183 -20.30 -12.28 1.14
CA SER A 183 -20.65 -11.98 -0.26
C SER A 183 -19.75 -12.79 -1.20
N TYR A 184 -20.34 -13.25 -2.30
CA TYR A 184 -19.71 -14.10 -3.31
C TYR A 184 -20.07 -13.55 -4.69
N GLY A 185 -19.07 -13.11 -5.44
CA GLY A 185 -19.25 -12.53 -6.76
C GLY A 185 -18.45 -13.29 -7.81
N ILE A 186 -19.09 -13.56 -8.96
CA ILE A 186 -18.44 -14.11 -10.15
C ILE A 186 -18.81 -13.23 -11.33
N GLY A 187 -17.81 -12.69 -12.03
CA GLY A 187 -18.02 -11.83 -13.20
C GLY A 187 -18.24 -12.66 -14.46
N SER A 188 -19.48 -13.07 -14.75
CA SER A 188 -19.80 -13.91 -15.91
C SER A 188 -19.31 -13.33 -17.25
N GLY A 189 -19.48 -12.02 -17.48
CA GLY A 189 -18.97 -11.36 -18.67
C GLY A 189 -17.44 -11.34 -18.73
N ARG A 190 -16.78 -11.15 -17.59
CA ARG A 190 -15.31 -11.19 -17.50
C ARG A 190 -14.77 -12.60 -17.71
N LEU A 191 -15.46 -13.63 -17.20
CA LEU A 191 -15.13 -15.02 -17.46
C LEU A 191 -15.14 -15.33 -18.96
N MET A 192 -16.14 -14.84 -19.70
CA MET A 192 -16.18 -15.03 -21.15
C MET A 192 -14.98 -14.38 -21.85
N ALA A 193 -14.59 -13.18 -21.43
CA ALA A 193 -13.39 -12.52 -21.94
C ALA A 193 -12.10 -13.26 -21.56
N SER A 194 -12.01 -13.80 -20.33
CA SER A 194 -10.88 -14.62 -19.89
C SER A 194 -10.76 -15.93 -20.68
N ILE A 195 -11.89 -16.54 -21.06
CA ILE A 195 -11.89 -17.71 -21.95
C ILE A 195 -11.35 -17.31 -23.32
N ALA A 196 -11.74 -16.15 -23.85
CA ALA A 196 -11.20 -15.66 -25.11
C ALA A 196 -9.69 -15.39 -25.05
N GLU A 197 -9.21 -14.84 -23.94
CA GLU A 197 -7.78 -14.57 -23.74
C GLU A 197 -6.95 -15.87 -23.64
N GLU A 198 -7.41 -16.85 -22.87
CA GLU A 198 -6.65 -18.09 -22.61
C GLU A 198 -6.87 -19.17 -23.68
N HIS A 199 -8.00 -19.14 -24.39
CA HIS A 199 -8.38 -20.16 -25.35
C HIS A 199 -8.66 -19.57 -26.74
N HIS A 200 -7.59 -19.14 -27.41
CA HIS A 200 -7.63 -18.73 -28.79
C HIS A 200 -6.37 -19.17 -29.54
N ASP A 201 -6.47 -19.17 -30.87
CA ASP A 201 -5.34 -19.26 -31.79
C ASP A 201 -5.50 -18.21 -32.91
N ASP A 202 -4.62 -18.26 -33.90
CA ASP A 202 -4.63 -17.35 -35.06
C ASP A 202 -5.93 -17.44 -35.90
N PHE A 203 -6.71 -18.51 -35.75
CA PHE A 203 -7.95 -18.75 -36.48
C PHE A 203 -9.20 -18.40 -35.67
N GLY A 204 -9.06 -18.15 -34.36
CA GLY A 204 -10.10 -17.59 -33.51
C GLY A 204 -10.23 -18.27 -32.15
N LEU A 205 -11.45 -18.25 -31.62
CA LEU A 205 -11.75 -18.77 -30.29
C LEU A 205 -11.82 -20.30 -30.26
N ILE A 206 -11.16 -20.91 -29.27
CA ILE A 206 -11.20 -22.34 -28.99
C ILE A 206 -12.07 -22.57 -27.75
N TRP A 207 -13.37 -22.72 -27.93
CA TRP A 207 -14.26 -22.89 -26.78
C TRP A 207 -13.97 -24.16 -25.96
N PRO A 208 -13.85 -24.06 -24.63
CA PRO A 208 -13.93 -25.24 -23.78
C PRO A 208 -15.28 -25.95 -23.99
N LEU A 209 -15.25 -27.29 -23.99
CA LEU A 209 -16.43 -28.12 -24.33
C LEU A 209 -17.68 -27.80 -23.49
N SER A 210 -17.50 -27.40 -22.24
CA SER A 210 -18.60 -27.10 -21.30
C SER A 210 -19.38 -25.83 -21.63
N VAL A 211 -18.84 -24.93 -22.45
CA VAL A 211 -19.41 -23.61 -22.75
C VAL A 211 -19.49 -23.33 -24.26
N ALA A 212 -19.15 -24.31 -25.10
CA ALA A 212 -19.26 -24.17 -26.54
C ALA A 212 -20.73 -23.94 -26.94
N PRO A 213 -21.01 -22.96 -27.81
CA PRO A 213 -22.38 -22.57 -28.13
C PRO A 213 -23.13 -23.60 -28.99
N TYR A 214 -22.43 -24.35 -29.85
CA TYR A 214 -22.97 -25.39 -30.75
C TYR A 214 -21.92 -26.47 -31.04
#